data_AF-A4S2N1-F1
#
_entry.id   AF-A4S2N1-F1
#
_cell.length_a   1.000
_cell.length_b   1.000
_cell.length_c   1.000
_cell.angle_alpha   90.00
_cell.angle_beta   90.00
_cell.angle_gamma   90.00
#
_symmetry.space_group_name_H-M   'P 1'
#
loop_
_entity.id
_entity.type
_entity.pdbx_description
1 polymer ?
#
loop_
_entity_poly.entity_id
_entity_poly.type
_entity_poly.pdbx_seq_one_letter_code
_entity_poly.pdbx_strand_id
1 'polypeptide(L)'
;MVRRATEGGARREPSWPPSKAALNRIDSLGDCRSAPRGVDAKNANGDTALAVACALEDGKACEEMVKILVDAGADASALSNGMAPVHWACALGHRDALACMVDASSTSIVNLRAEDGSTPLLVAAEHGKIEVIRWLLERGDVDAMARNAHGRDVLGALGAKMRRQSQSARSELRAEIFELIPSLRLAFLSHPDCEEHVSFKPHQESPERIVAILAELQRVIDRGELAMGELDKTCTFGAAEPSDILRAHDENYVRVLAELSDRVGQTPIAFTPYCQNHNGVPEKLQKPAENSDTFFSPGTLQAALRAAGGVIHAVDRVLDGKNRSAFVCCRPPGHHAGINGATEGAPSSGFSILNNAMIGALHAIDVRKCMRVAVVDFDVHHGNGTEEIARHWLTKQRARDDYHRHKSPDLFFASIHLADDGTSSGMLPFYPGSGVQDDLMNNIVNVVVPPMWLAKGASATAHAETGERARKKTKRFADSEDAAAAPPPKTIAIEPEQQQGGRLEWMKAFRERLIPALRAFGPELIIVSAGFDAAASDVGNLGVDPRRNTRHQGANLRAEDYEDMTKLLVNVSNVCDGRVVSILEGGYGHLMSVGKSSDGAQNALTLGRDVFAKCVKAHVQALI
;
A
#
# COMPACT_ATOMS: atom_id res chain seq x y z
N MET A 1 11.96 34.49 18.98
CA MET A 1 10.70 34.88 19.66
C MET A 1 9.70 35.30 18.56
N VAL A 2 9.04 34.33 17.93
CA VAL A 2 7.96 34.57 16.95
C VAL A 2 6.79 33.74 17.45
N ARG A 3 5.81 34.42 18.05
CA ARG A 3 4.62 33.79 18.64
C ARG A 3 3.68 33.38 17.51
N ARG A 4 3.29 32.11 17.53
CA ARG A 4 2.11 31.57 16.85
C ARG A 4 0.87 32.32 17.34
N ALA A 5 0.09 32.89 16.43
CA ALA A 5 -1.29 33.26 16.69
C ALA A 5 -2.17 32.06 16.34
N THR A 6 -2.55 31.32 17.37
CA THR A 6 -3.67 30.37 17.34
C THR A 6 -4.93 31.14 17.74
N GLU A 7 -5.80 31.46 16.78
CA GLU A 7 -7.20 31.76 17.07
C GLU A 7 -8.08 30.95 16.13
N GLY A 8 -8.78 29.99 16.73
CA GLY A 8 -9.80 29.18 16.07
C GLY A 8 -11.03 30.03 15.81
N GLY A 9 -11.18 30.51 14.58
CA GLY A 9 -12.48 30.81 14.00
C GLY A 9 -12.99 29.54 13.33
N ALA A 10 -14.00 28.89 13.91
CA ALA A 10 -14.77 27.90 13.19
C ALA A 10 -15.36 28.58 11.94
N ARG A 11 -14.79 28.28 10.76
CA ARG A 11 -15.33 28.74 9.48
C ARG A 11 -16.72 28.12 9.34
N ARG A 12 -17.76 28.96 9.26
CA ARG A 12 -19.10 28.51 8.92
C ARG A 12 -19.09 28.04 7.47
N GLU A 13 -19.50 26.80 7.24
CA GLU A 13 -19.82 26.31 5.91
C GLU A 13 -20.89 27.22 5.28
N PRO A 14 -20.85 27.46 3.95
CA PRO A 14 -21.93 28.15 3.25
C PRO A 14 -23.25 27.41 3.51
N SER A 15 -24.26 28.12 4.00
CA SER A 15 -25.56 27.52 4.28
C SER A 15 -26.22 27.08 2.97
N TRP A 16 -26.34 25.77 2.77
CA TRP A 16 -27.05 25.16 1.66
C TRP A 16 -28.48 24.73 2.09
N PRO A 17 -29.51 24.96 1.25
CA PRO A 17 -29.54 25.79 0.05
C PRO A 17 -29.54 27.29 0.39
N PRO A 18 -29.28 28.21 -0.56
CA PRO A 18 -29.59 29.62 -0.35
C PRO A 18 -31.06 29.78 0.07
N SER A 19 -31.33 30.69 1.02
CA SER A 19 -32.67 30.83 1.58
C SER A 19 -33.72 31.04 0.47
N LYS A 20 -34.93 30.48 0.63
CA LYS A 20 -36.09 30.72 -0.27
C LYS A 20 -36.34 32.21 -0.59
N ALA A 21 -35.87 33.12 0.27
CA ALA A 21 -35.98 34.56 0.09
C ALA A 21 -35.03 35.14 -0.99
N ALA A 22 -33.98 34.40 -1.40
CA ALA A 22 -33.10 34.75 -2.51
C ALA A 22 -33.66 34.31 -3.87
N LEU A 23 -34.35 33.17 -3.91
CA LEU A 23 -35.00 32.63 -5.12
C LEU A 23 -36.25 33.44 -5.55
N ASN A 24 -36.94 34.07 -4.60
CA ASN A 24 -38.19 34.82 -4.86
C ASN A 24 -38.01 36.32 -5.23
N ARG A 25 -36.78 36.80 -5.53
CA ARG A 25 -36.54 38.22 -5.87
C ARG A 25 -36.03 38.43 -7.30
N ILE A 26 -36.61 37.74 -8.27
CA ILE A 26 -36.40 38.03 -9.69
C ILE A 26 -37.41 39.08 -10.22
N ASP A 27 -38.48 39.39 -9.47
CA ASP A 27 -39.54 40.32 -9.92
C ASP A 27 -39.31 41.80 -9.58
N SER A 28 -38.17 42.20 -9.02
CA SER A 28 -37.87 43.61 -8.74
C SER A 28 -36.61 44.10 -9.45
N LEU A 29 -36.60 44.05 -10.79
CA LEU A 29 -35.73 44.88 -11.63
C LEU A 29 -36.29 46.31 -11.76
N GLY A 30 -36.76 46.88 -10.63
CA GLY A 30 -37.30 48.22 -10.53
C GLY A 30 -36.31 49.13 -9.82
N ASP A 31 -35.66 49.99 -10.61
CA ASP A 31 -34.92 51.19 -10.22
C ASP A 31 -33.46 51.01 -9.72
N CYS A 32 -32.51 51.22 -10.64
CA CYS A 32 -31.13 51.58 -10.29
C CYS A 32 -30.50 52.45 -11.40
N ARG A 33 -30.67 53.77 -11.29
CA ARG A 33 -29.86 54.75 -12.02
C ARG A 33 -28.48 54.89 -11.35
N SER A 34 -27.51 54.04 -11.69
CA SER A 34 -26.07 54.35 -11.61
C SER A 34 -25.20 53.22 -12.18
N ALA A 35 -24.39 53.59 -13.18
CA ALA A 35 -23.43 52.80 -13.97
C ALA A 35 -24.04 51.69 -14.86
N PRO A 36 -23.50 51.45 -16.08
CA PRO A 36 -23.76 50.23 -16.81
C PRO A 36 -23.11 49.11 -15.99
N ARG A 37 -23.88 48.46 -15.12
CA ARG A 37 -23.39 47.28 -14.42
C ARG A 37 -23.20 46.21 -15.49
N GLY A 38 -21.94 45.89 -15.78
CA GLY A 38 -21.61 44.81 -16.72
C GLY A 38 -22.29 43.51 -16.30
N VAL A 39 -22.48 42.60 -17.25
CA VAL A 39 -23.22 41.33 -17.04
C VAL A 39 -22.68 40.51 -15.85
N ASP A 40 -21.40 40.67 -15.50
CA ASP A 40 -20.74 40.02 -14.36
C ASP A 40 -20.78 40.80 -13.05
N ALA A 41 -21.59 41.87 -12.97
CA ALA A 41 -21.72 42.63 -11.73
C ALA A 41 -22.27 41.75 -10.60
N LYS A 42 -21.58 41.79 -9.45
CA LYS A 42 -21.95 41.02 -8.27
C LYS A 42 -23.06 41.69 -7.48
N ASN A 43 -24.01 40.90 -6.99
CA ASN A 43 -25.04 41.36 -6.06
C ASN A 43 -24.46 41.60 -4.65
N ALA A 44 -25.31 41.99 -3.69
CA ALA A 44 -24.89 42.25 -2.30
C ALA A 44 -24.35 41.00 -1.56
N ASN A 45 -24.64 39.80 -2.06
CA ASN A 45 -24.12 38.53 -1.54
C ASN A 45 -22.85 38.08 -2.28
N GLY A 46 -22.34 38.87 -3.24
CA GLY A 46 -21.15 38.55 -4.02
C GLY A 46 -21.40 37.61 -5.21
N ASP A 47 -22.65 37.36 -5.59
CA ASP A 47 -23.00 36.46 -6.69
C ASP A 47 -23.12 37.18 -8.04
N THR A 48 -22.59 36.58 -9.11
CA THR A 48 -22.86 37.01 -10.48
C THR A 48 -24.26 36.55 -10.92
N ALA A 49 -24.84 37.24 -11.91
CA ALA A 49 -26.12 36.84 -12.48
C ALA A 49 -26.09 35.39 -13.01
N LEU A 50 -24.98 34.99 -13.65
CA LEU A 50 -24.80 33.65 -14.19
C LEU A 50 -24.72 32.57 -13.08
N ALA A 51 -24.07 32.87 -11.95
CA ALA A 51 -24.04 31.94 -10.82
C ALA A 51 -25.43 31.75 -10.20
N VAL A 52 -26.22 32.82 -10.08
CA VAL A 52 -27.61 32.76 -9.58
C VAL A 52 -28.50 31.94 -10.53
N ALA A 53 -28.36 32.14 -11.85
CA ALA A 53 -29.09 31.36 -12.86
C ALA A 53 -28.75 29.86 -12.76
N CYS A 54 -27.48 29.51 -12.62
CA CYS A 54 -27.04 28.12 -12.46
C CYS A 54 -27.50 27.46 -11.15
N ALA A 55 -27.92 28.25 -10.17
CA ALA A 55 -28.41 27.78 -8.88
C ALA A 55 -29.95 27.64 -8.82
N LEU A 56 -30.67 27.88 -9.92
CA LEU A 56 -32.13 27.69 -9.99
C LEU A 56 -32.52 26.21 -9.83
N GLU A 57 -33.62 25.92 -9.15
CA GLU A 57 -34.09 24.53 -8.99
C GLU A 57 -34.66 23.94 -10.29
N ASP A 58 -35.32 24.78 -11.10
CA ASP A 58 -35.87 24.40 -12.40
C ASP A 58 -34.78 24.41 -13.47
N GLY A 59 -34.47 23.23 -14.02
CA GLY A 59 -33.43 23.06 -15.03
C GLY A 59 -33.72 23.79 -16.35
N LYS A 60 -35.00 23.95 -16.75
CA LYS A 60 -35.35 24.69 -17.97
C LYS A 60 -35.17 26.18 -17.80
N ALA A 61 -35.62 26.71 -16.65
CA ALA A 61 -35.38 28.10 -16.30
C ALA A 61 -33.88 28.37 -16.09
N CYS A 62 -33.11 27.41 -15.59
CA CYS A 62 -31.66 27.51 -15.55
C CYS A 62 -31.06 27.64 -16.96
N GLU A 63 -31.40 26.72 -17.87
CA GLU A 63 -30.89 26.70 -19.24
C GLU A 63 -31.21 27.99 -20.01
N GLU A 64 -32.47 28.42 -20.00
CA GLU A 64 -32.93 29.64 -20.69
C GLU A 64 -32.17 30.89 -20.19
N MET A 65 -32.01 31.03 -18.87
CA MET A 65 -31.33 32.18 -18.27
C MET A 65 -29.82 32.13 -18.52
N VAL A 66 -29.21 30.94 -18.43
CA VAL A 66 -27.79 30.74 -18.75
C VAL A 66 -27.51 31.13 -20.19
N LYS A 67 -28.35 30.70 -21.14
CA LYS A 67 -28.20 31.06 -22.54
C LYS A 67 -28.22 32.57 -22.77
N ILE A 68 -29.20 33.27 -22.19
CA ILE A 68 -29.31 34.75 -22.28
C ILE A 68 -28.04 35.43 -21.73
N LEU A 69 -27.55 34.99 -20.58
CA LEU A 69 -26.41 35.61 -19.90
C LEU A 69 -25.09 35.33 -20.62
N VAL A 70 -24.91 34.10 -21.10
CA VAL A 70 -23.74 33.69 -21.88
C VAL A 70 -23.71 34.40 -23.24
N ASP A 71 -24.84 34.53 -23.94
CA ASP A 71 -24.96 35.31 -25.18
C ASP A 71 -24.65 36.80 -24.95
N ALA A 72 -24.90 37.30 -23.73
CA ALA A 72 -24.54 38.66 -23.30
C ALA A 72 -23.06 38.80 -22.85
N GLY A 73 -22.28 37.73 -22.93
CA GLY A 73 -20.85 37.71 -22.61
C GLY A 73 -20.52 37.47 -21.13
N ALA A 74 -21.41 36.84 -20.36
CA ALA A 74 -21.14 36.51 -18.96
C ALA A 74 -19.97 35.52 -18.80
N ASP A 75 -19.12 35.79 -17.81
CA ASP A 75 -17.95 34.97 -17.50
C ASP A 75 -18.34 33.75 -16.65
N ALA A 76 -18.33 32.57 -17.29
CA ALA A 76 -18.59 31.28 -16.64
C ALA A 76 -17.49 30.84 -15.65
N SER A 77 -16.35 31.54 -15.59
CA SER A 77 -15.27 31.28 -14.64
C SER A 77 -15.34 32.13 -13.36
N ALA A 78 -16.19 33.16 -13.33
CA ALA A 78 -16.26 34.10 -12.22
C ALA A 78 -16.77 33.42 -10.94
N LEU A 79 -15.93 33.38 -9.90
CA LEU A 79 -16.27 32.78 -8.61
C LEU A 79 -17.32 33.62 -7.85
N SER A 80 -18.36 32.93 -7.38
CA SER A 80 -19.41 33.42 -6.48
C SER A 80 -19.50 32.47 -5.28
N ASN A 81 -19.24 32.98 -4.07
CA ASN A 81 -19.16 32.16 -2.85
C ASN A 81 -18.23 30.94 -2.99
N GLY A 82 -17.05 31.16 -3.58
CA GLY A 82 -16.03 30.12 -3.77
C GLY A 82 -16.29 29.15 -4.93
N MET A 83 -17.42 29.26 -5.64
CA MET A 83 -17.79 28.39 -6.75
C MET A 83 -18.06 29.18 -8.03
N ALA A 84 -17.56 28.68 -9.16
CA ALA A 84 -17.96 29.21 -10.48
C ALA A 84 -19.35 28.68 -10.91
N PRO A 85 -20.07 29.37 -11.81
CA PRO A 85 -21.36 28.91 -12.36
C PRO A 85 -21.42 27.44 -12.78
N VAL A 86 -20.37 26.93 -13.45
CA VAL A 86 -20.27 25.52 -13.85
C VAL A 86 -20.38 24.54 -12.68
N HIS A 87 -19.86 24.89 -11.51
CA HIS A 87 -19.94 24.04 -10.32
C HIS A 87 -21.37 24.00 -9.77
N TRP A 88 -22.10 25.12 -9.83
CA TRP A 88 -23.51 25.17 -9.42
C TRP A 88 -24.39 24.30 -10.32
N ALA A 89 -24.20 24.41 -11.65
CA ALA A 89 -24.87 23.54 -12.60
C ALA A 89 -24.58 22.05 -12.34
N CYS A 90 -23.33 21.71 -12.02
CA CYS A 90 -22.93 20.35 -11.65
C CYS A 90 -23.56 19.87 -10.34
N ALA A 91 -23.65 20.72 -9.32
CA ALA A 91 -24.25 20.38 -8.03
C ALA A 91 -25.75 20.08 -8.14
N LEU A 92 -26.46 20.78 -9.03
CA LEU A 92 -27.90 20.63 -9.23
C LEU A 92 -28.26 19.60 -10.30
N GLY A 93 -27.34 19.28 -11.21
CA GLY A 93 -27.56 18.30 -12.29
C GLY A 93 -28.02 18.93 -13.61
N HIS A 94 -27.75 20.21 -13.83
CA HIS A 94 -28.21 20.98 -14.99
C HIS A 94 -27.26 20.79 -16.18
N ARG A 95 -27.30 19.60 -16.79
CA ARG A 95 -26.44 19.21 -17.91
C ARG A 95 -26.51 20.19 -19.09
N ASP A 96 -27.71 20.63 -19.47
CA ASP A 96 -27.89 21.45 -20.67
C ASP A 96 -27.37 22.89 -20.45
N ALA A 97 -27.60 23.46 -19.27
CA ALA A 97 -26.98 24.73 -18.87
C ALA A 97 -25.44 24.64 -18.82
N LEU A 98 -24.91 23.52 -18.32
CA LEU A 98 -23.47 23.25 -18.34
C LEU A 98 -22.93 23.19 -19.78
N ALA A 99 -23.63 22.50 -20.68
CA ALA A 99 -23.27 22.43 -22.10
C ALA A 99 -23.25 23.82 -22.74
N CYS A 100 -24.27 24.66 -22.52
CA CYS A 100 -24.29 26.03 -23.02
C CYS A 100 -23.07 26.86 -22.56
N MET A 101 -22.69 26.77 -21.28
CA MET A 101 -21.53 27.50 -20.78
C MET A 101 -20.21 26.99 -21.37
N VAL A 102 -20.07 25.67 -21.54
CA VAL A 102 -18.84 25.07 -22.09
C VAL A 102 -18.70 25.41 -23.57
N ASP A 103 -19.77 25.30 -24.36
CA ASP A 103 -19.76 25.56 -25.80
C ASP A 103 -19.48 27.03 -26.14
N ALA A 104 -19.91 27.95 -25.27
CA ALA A 104 -19.70 29.39 -25.48
C ALA A 104 -18.38 29.93 -24.91
N SER A 105 -17.66 29.15 -24.10
CA SER A 105 -16.43 29.61 -23.50
C SER A 105 -15.25 29.50 -24.46
N SER A 106 -14.40 30.52 -24.49
CA SER A 106 -13.15 30.51 -25.24
C SER A 106 -12.02 29.76 -24.53
N THR A 107 -12.22 29.39 -23.27
CA THR A 107 -11.26 28.66 -22.42
C THR A 107 -11.94 27.42 -21.84
N SER A 108 -11.22 26.31 -21.68
CA SER A 108 -11.78 25.11 -21.06
C SER A 108 -12.14 25.38 -19.58
N ILE A 109 -13.42 25.22 -19.24
CA ILE A 109 -13.95 25.40 -17.89
C ILE A 109 -14.34 24.08 -17.21
N VAL A 110 -14.16 22.94 -17.88
CA VAL A 110 -14.55 21.61 -17.37
C VAL A 110 -13.65 21.10 -16.23
N ASN A 111 -12.45 21.68 -16.10
CA ASN A 111 -11.49 21.43 -15.00
C ASN A 111 -11.28 22.65 -14.09
N LEU A 112 -12.14 23.66 -14.19
CA LEU A 112 -12.03 24.85 -13.35
C LEU A 112 -12.05 24.45 -11.87
N ARG A 113 -11.25 25.11 -11.02
CA ARG A 113 -11.21 24.79 -9.59
C ARG A 113 -12.02 25.79 -8.79
N ALA A 114 -12.91 25.27 -7.95
CA ALA A 114 -13.52 26.02 -6.86
C ALA A 114 -12.47 26.40 -5.79
N GLU A 115 -12.87 27.20 -4.80
CA GLU A 115 -11.99 27.68 -3.73
C GLU A 115 -11.39 26.53 -2.89
N ASP A 116 -12.14 25.44 -2.70
CA ASP A 116 -11.66 24.22 -2.04
C ASP A 116 -10.85 23.30 -2.98
N GLY A 117 -10.58 23.73 -4.21
CA GLY A 117 -9.89 22.99 -5.24
C GLY A 117 -10.74 21.96 -5.98
N SER A 118 -12.04 21.83 -5.68
CA SER A 118 -12.94 20.88 -6.35
C SER A 118 -13.18 21.27 -7.81
N THR A 119 -13.18 20.29 -8.72
CA THR A 119 -13.52 20.44 -10.14
C THR A 119 -15.03 20.24 -10.37
N PRO A 120 -15.59 20.63 -11.53
CA PRO A 120 -16.96 20.29 -11.92
C PRO A 120 -17.30 18.80 -11.73
N LEU A 121 -16.39 17.91 -12.11
CA LEU A 121 -16.55 16.45 -11.94
C LEU A 121 -16.67 16.07 -10.45
N LEU A 122 -15.80 16.60 -9.59
CA LEU A 122 -15.85 16.34 -8.15
C LEU A 122 -17.17 16.85 -7.55
N VAL A 123 -17.63 18.04 -7.94
CA VAL A 123 -18.89 18.61 -7.44
C VAL A 123 -20.09 17.79 -7.91
N ALA A 124 -20.12 17.31 -9.16
CA ALA A 124 -21.15 16.42 -9.66
C ALA A 124 -21.16 15.08 -8.89
N ALA A 125 -19.99 14.52 -8.61
CA ALA A 125 -19.83 13.31 -7.81
C ALA A 125 -20.31 13.50 -6.36
N GLU A 126 -20.00 14.63 -5.71
CA GLU A 126 -20.48 14.95 -4.35
C GLU A 126 -22.01 14.87 -4.23
N HIS A 127 -22.72 15.30 -5.26
CA HIS A 127 -24.18 15.38 -5.31
C HIS A 127 -24.83 14.17 -6.01
N GLY A 128 -24.03 13.22 -6.49
CA GLY A 128 -24.52 12.02 -7.19
C GLY A 128 -25.21 12.31 -8.53
N LYS A 129 -24.75 13.32 -9.27
CA LYS A 129 -25.36 13.75 -10.53
C LYS A 129 -24.78 12.98 -11.71
N ILE A 130 -25.18 11.72 -11.84
CA ILE A 130 -24.58 10.77 -12.79
C ILE A 130 -24.65 11.22 -14.25
N GLU A 131 -25.77 11.81 -14.68
CA GLU A 131 -25.92 12.33 -16.05
C GLU A 131 -24.91 13.43 -16.38
N VAL A 132 -24.58 14.27 -15.39
CA VAL A 132 -23.54 15.30 -15.53
C VAL A 132 -22.14 14.67 -15.53
N ILE A 133 -21.90 13.68 -14.67
CA ILE A 133 -20.62 12.95 -14.62
C ILE A 133 -20.34 12.29 -15.97
N ARG A 134 -21.31 11.57 -16.54
CA ARG A 134 -21.21 10.93 -17.86
C ARG A 134 -20.89 11.96 -18.93
N TRP A 135 -21.65 13.06 -18.97
CA TRP A 135 -21.45 14.13 -19.95
C TRP A 135 -20.05 14.77 -19.84
N LEU A 136 -19.57 15.02 -18.61
CA LEU A 136 -18.23 15.55 -18.37
C LEU A 136 -17.15 14.57 -18.86
N LEU A 137 -17.27 13.28 -18.55
CA LEU A 137 -16.27 12.27 -18.93
C LEU A 137 -16.27 11.96 -20.44
N GLU A 138 -17.36 12.24 -21.15
CA GLU A 138 -17.39 12.24 -22.61
C GLU A 138 -16.56 13.39 -23.23
N ARG A 139 -16.15 14.38 -22.43
CA ARG A 139 -15.20 15.41 -22.87
C ARG A 139 -13.78 14.89 -22.71
N GLY A 140 -13.00 14.90 -23.78
CA GLY A 140 -11.66 14.31 -23.79
C GLY A 140 -10.60 15.06 -22.96
N ASP A 141 -10.92 16.25 -22.44
CA ASP A 141 -10.01 17.09 -21.66
C ASP A 141 -10.27 17.05 -20.14
N VAL A 142 -11.30 16.33 -19.64
CA VAL A 142 -11.59 16.24 -18.20
C VAL A 142 -10.54 15.42 -17.46
N ASP A 143 -10.01 15.99 -16.37
CA ASP A 143 -9.12 15.30 -15.44
C ASP A 143 -9.93 14.49 -14.42
N ALA A 144 -10.15 13.22 -14.76
CA ALA A 144 -10.85 12.26 -13.92
C ALA A 144 -10.11 11.87 -12.63
N MET A 145 -8.80 12.14 -12.55
CA MET A 145 -7.94 11.84 -11.41
C MET A 145 -7.77 13.02 -10.46
N ALA A 146 -8.36 14.17 -10.79
CA ALA A 146 -8.25 15.39 -10.01
C ALA A 146 -8.66 15.18 -8.54
N ARG A 147 -7.88 15.81 -7.65
CA ARG A 147 -8.17 15.88 -6.21
C ARG A 147 -8.40 17.32 -5.77
N ASN A 148 -9.29 17.51 -4.81
CA ASN A 148 -9.49 18.81 -4.17
C ASN A 148 -8.40 19.10 -3.11
N ALA A 149 -8.44 20.26 -2.45
CA ALA A 149 -7.45 20.67 -1.45
C ALA A 149 -7.44 19.77 -0.19
N HIS A 150 -8.47 18.94 0.00
CA HIS A 150 -8.55 17.93 1.06
C HIS A 150 -8.04 16.55 0.61
N GLY A 151 -7.54 16.42 -0.62
CA GLY A 151 -7.08 15.15 -1.19
C GLY A 151 -8.20 14.21 -1.66
N ARG A 152 -9.47 14.65 -1.65
CA ARG A 152 -10.61 13.84 -2.11
C ARG A 152 -10.65 13.81 -3.64
N ASP A 153 -10.69 12.61 -4.19
CA ASP A 153 -10.96 12.34 -5.60
C ASP A 153 -12.46 12.06 -5.83
N VAL A 154 -12.82 11.66 -7.05
CA VAL A 154 -14.21 11.36 -7.45
C VAL A 154 -14.84 10.25 -6.59
N LEU A 155 -14.08 9.23 -6.17
CA LEU A 155 -14.58 8.16 -5.31
C LEU A 155 -14.78 8.66 -3.87
N GLY A 156 -13.83 9.43 -3.35
CA GLY A 156 -13.91 10.02 -2.00
C GLY A 156 -14.99 11.10 -1.87
N ALA A 157 -15.35 11.76 -2.97
CA ALA A 157 -16.44 12.71 -3.03
C ALA A 157 -17.82 12.04 -3.15
N LEU A 158 -17.89 10.82 -3.70
CA LEU A 158 -19.10 10.24 -4.26
C LEU A 158 -20.28 10.18 -3.30
N GLY A 159 -21.34 10.92 -3.63
CA GLY A 159 -22.58 10.94 -2.87
C GLY A 159 -22.47 11.46 -1.43
N ALA A 160 -21.41 12.20 -1.10
CA ALA A 160 -21.18 12.79 0.22
C ALA A 160 -22.31 13.77 0.63
N LYS A 161 -22.96 14.42 -0.34
CA LYS A 161 -24.07 15.37 -0.13
C LYS A 161 -25.45 14.78 -0.47
N MET A 162 -25.55 13.48 -0.75
CA MET A 162 -26.85 12.80 -0.94
C MET A 162 -27.60 12.63 0.39
N ARG A 163 -28.95 12.75 0.36
CA ARG A 163 -29.80 12.52 1.55
C ARG A 163 -29.64 11.08 2.07
N ARG A 164 -29.71 10.93 3.40
CA ARG A 164 -29.36 9.74 4.22
C ARG A 164 -29.91 8.35 3.84
N GLN A 165 -30.83 8.20 2.89
CA GLN A 165 -31.47 6.91 2.55
C GLN A 165 -30.73 6.09 1.47
N SER A 166 -29.47 6.41 1.15
CA SER A 166 -28.87 6.09 -0.14
C SER A 166 -27.71 5.09 -0.13
N GLN A 167 -27.62 4.12 0.81
CA GLN A 167 -26.48 3.17 0.75
C GLN A 167 -26.48 2.38 -0.56
N SER A 168 -27.63 1.83 -0.98
CA SER A 168 -27.80 1.19 -2.30
C SER A 168 -27.43 2.13 -3.44
N ALA A 169 -27.99 3.35 -3.43
CA ALA A 169 -27.73 4.32 -4.49
C ALA A 169 -26.27 4.81 -4.53
N ARG A 170 -25.55 4.86 -3.40
CA ARG A 170 -24.10 5.13 -3.40
C ARG A 170 -23.30 3.95 -3.95
N SER A 171 -23.71 2.72 -3.65
CA SER A 171 -23.10 1.52 -4.21
C SER A 171 -23.32 1.41 -5.72
N GLU A 172 -24.53 1.70 -6.20
CA GLU A 172 -24.87 1.76 -7.64
C GLU A 172 -24.05 2.85 -8.34
N LEU A 173 -24.04 4.06 -7.77
CA LEU A 173 -23.26 5.17 -8.29
C LEU A 173 -21.76 4.83 -8.32
N ARG A 174 -21.23 4.19 -7.28
CA ARG A 174 -19.84 3.74 -7.21
C ARG A 174 -19.51 2.74 -8.32
N ALA A 175 -20.37 1.75 -8.54
CA ALA A 175 -20.19 0.77 -9.61
C ALA A 175 -20.15 1.47 -10.99
N GLU A 176 -21.03 2.43 -11.22
CA GLU A 176 -21.06 3.18 -12.47
C GLU A 176 -19.82 4.05 -12.69
N ILE A 177 -19.27 4.66 -11.62
CA ILE A 177 -18.00 5.40 -11.70
C ILE A 177 -16.84 4.51 -12.17
N PHE A 178 -16.76 3.26 -11.71
CA PHE A 178 -15.71 2.34 -12.17
C PHE A 178 -15.89 1.93 -13.64
N GLU A 179 -17.11 1.92 -14.16
CA GLU A 179 -17.37 1.74 -15.60
C GLU A 179 -16.96 2.97 -16.42
N LEU A 180 -17.26 4.17 -15.91
CA LEU A 180 -16.95 5.42 -16.61
C LEU A 180 -15.46 5.80 -16.53
N ILE A 181 -14.77 5.41 -15.45
CA ILE A 181 -13.35 5.75 -15.22
C ILE A 181 -12.57 4.46 -14.88
N PRO A 182 -12.24 3.63 -15.89
CA PRO A 182 -11.55 2.36 -15.66
C PRO A 182 -10.19 2.49 -14.95
N SER A 183 -9.52 3.65 -15.07
CA SER A 183 -8.25 3.92 -14.40
C SER A 183 -8.35 4.04 -12.88
N LEU A 184 -9.56 4.16 -12.31
CA LEU A 184 -9.76 4.08 -10.86
C LEU A 184 -9.76 2.64 -10.33
N ARG A 185 -9.96 1.64 -11.21
CA ARG A 185 -9.95 0.23 -10.81
C ARG A 185 -8.55 -0.15 -10.34
N LEU A 186 -8.48 -0.94 -9.28
CA LEU A 186 -7.20 -1.53 -8.86
C LEU A 186 -6.80 -2.61 -9.86
N ALA A 187 -5.60 -2.51 -10.45
CA ALA A 187 -5.07 -3.63 -11.21
C ALA A 187 -4.71 -4.77 -10.25
N PHE A 188 -5.40 -5.90 -10.37
CA PHE A 188 -5.13 -7.09 -9.55
C PHE A 188 -4.46 -8.15 -10.42
N LEU A 189 -3.15 -8.36 -10.21
CA LEU A 189 -2.34 -9.24 -11.03
C LEU A 189 -2.08 -10.55 -10.28
N SER A 190 -2.35 -11.68 -10.93
CA SER A 190 -2.01 -13.02 -10.43
C SER A 190 -1.77 -13.95 -11.61
N HIS A 191 -0.87 -14.92 -11.50
CA HIS A 191 -0.55 -15.81 -12.61
C HIS A 191 -0.40 -17.28 -12.16
N PRO A 192 -0.91 -18.26 -12.93
CA PRO A 192 -0.79 -19.69 -12.60
C PRO A 192 0.64 -20.19 -12.36
N ASP A 193 1.65 -19.71 -13.11
CA ASP A 193 3.07 -20.03 -12.85
C ASP A 193 3.48 -19.83 -11.38
N CYS A 194 2.89 -18.86 -10.67
CA CYS A 194 3.18 -18.63 -9.26
C CYS A 194 2.79 -19.84 -8.38
N GLU A 195 1.91 -20.74 -8.84
CA GLU A 195 1.52 -21.95 -8.12
C GLU A 195 2.53 -23.10 -8.32
N GLU A 196 3.42 -23.01 -9.31
CA GLU A 196 4.35 -24.09 -9.68
C GLU A 196 5.60 -24.17 -8.79
N HIS A 197 5.91 -23.11 -8.04
CA HIS A 197 6.96 -23.15 -7.03
C HIS A 197 6.53 -24.04 -5.86
N VAL A 198 7.18 -25.18 -5.61
CA VAL A 198 6.77 -26.11 -4.56
C VAL A 198 7.91 -26.58 -3.67
N SER A 199 7.58 -27.00 -2.46
CA SER A 199 8.50 -27.61 -1.51
C SER A 199 8.35 -29.13 -1.50
N PHE A 200 9.40 -29.86 -1.09
CA PHE A 200 9.34 -31.33 -0.99
C PHE A 200 8.55 -31.84 0.23
N LYS A 201 8.14 -30.95 1.14
CA LYS A 201 7.32 -31.23 2.33
C LYS A 201 6.27 -30.13 2.50
N PRO A 202 5.14 -30.37 3.20
CA PRO A 202 4.22 -29.31 3.57
C PRO A 202 4.96 -28.13 4.21
N HIS A 203 4.71 -26.93 3.71
CA HIS A 203 5.47 -25.74 4.05
C HIS A 203 4.56 -24.52 4.16
N GLN A 204 5.00 -23.52 4.92
CA GLN A 204 4.19 -22.33 5.19
C GLN A 204 4.12 -21.38 4.00
N GLU A 205 5.21 -21.28 3.23
CA GLU A 205 5.25 -20.69 1.90
C GLU A 205 4.80 -21.76 0.89
N SER A 206 3.59 -21.61 0.37
CA SER A 206 2.91 -22.61 -0.45
C SER A 206 1.82 -21.97 -1.34
N PRO A 207 1.37 -22.65 -2.42
CA PRO A 207 0.33 -22.13 -3.32
C PRO A 207 -0.98 -21.76 -2.63
N GLU A 208 -1.32 -22.41 -1.51
CA GLU A 208 -2.54 -22.15 -0.73
C GLU A 208 -2.65 -20.71 -0.23
N ARG A 209 -1.54 -19.96 -0.20
CA ARG A 209 -1.55 -18.51 0.09
C ARG A 209 -2.34 -17.74 -0.96
N ILE A 210 -2.03 -17.94 -2.25
CA ILE A 210 -2.73 -17.27 -3.36
C ILE A 210 -4.18 -17.74 -3.40
N VAL A 211 -4.42 -19.04 -3.24
CA VAL A 211 -5.78 -19.62 -3.20
C VAL A 211 -6.64 -18.97 -2.11
N ALA A 212 -6.09 -18.79 -0.91
CA ALA A 212 -6.81 -18.17 0.20
C ALA A 212 -7.16 -16.70 -0.08
N ILE A 213 -6.25 -15.94 -0.70
CA ILE A 213 -6.51 -14.55 -1.10
C ILE A 213 -7.64 -14.48 -2.12
N LEU A 214 -7.56 -15.27 -3.19
CA LEU A 214 -8.57 -15.29 -4.25
C LEU A 214 -9.94 -15.70 -3.72
N ALA A 215 -10.00 -16.70 -2.83
CA ALA A 215 -11.23 -17.14 -2.19
C ALA A 215 -11.83 -16.07 -1.26
N GLU A 216 -10.99 -15.36 -0.48
CA GLU A 216 -11.45 -14.25 0.35
C GLU A 216 -12.01 -13.12 -0.52
N LEU A 217 -11.30 -12.71 -1.58
CA LEU A 217 -11.77 -11.67 -2.49
C LEU A 217 -13.09 -12.03 -3.17
N GLN A 218 -13.23 -13.27 -3.66
CA GLN A 218 -14.49 -13.73 -4.24
C GLN A 218 -15.64 -13.68 -3.23
N ARG A 219 -15.41 -14.12 -2.00
CA ARG A 219 -16.44 -14.12 -0.96
C ARG A 219 -16.87 -12.69 -0.54
N VAL A 220 -15.98 -11.70 -0.53
CA VAL A 220 -16.40 -10.31 -0.26
C VAL A 220 -17.16 -9.68 -1.44
N ILE A 221 -16.83 -10.10 -2.67
CA ILE A 221 -17.61 -9.77 -3.87
C ILE A 221 -19.02 -10.35 -3.76
N ASP A 222 -19.16 -11.64 -3.43
CA ASP A 222 -20.45 -12.31 -3.33
C ASP A 222 -21.35 -11.68 -2.24
N ARG A 223 -20.73 -11.07 -1.22
CA ARG A 223 -21.42 -10.33 -0.14
C ARG A 223 -21.73 -8.87 -0.47
N GLY A 224 -21.26 -8.35 -1.61
CA GLY A 224 -21.40 -6.94 -1.99
C GLY A 224 -20.54 -5.99 -1.15
N GLU A 225 -19.53 -6.48 -0.45
CA GLU A 225 -18.55 -5.65 0.29
C GLU A 225 -17.50 -5.05 -0.67
N LEU A 226 -17.36 -5.61 -1.87
CA LEU A 226 -16.49 -5.13 -2.96
C LEU A 226 -17.22 -5.35 -4.29
N ALA A 227 -17.41 -4.33 -5.12
CA ALA A 227 -18.02 -4.56 -6.43
C ALA A 227 -17.02 -5.24 -7.40
N MET A 228 -17.52 -6.10 -8.29
CA MET A 228 -16.67 -6.74 -9.31
C MET A 228 -15.92 -5.71 -10.18
N GLY A 229 -16.57 -4.58 -10.47
CA GLY A 229 -16.00 -3.50 -11.27
C GLY A 229 -14.87 -2.72 -10.58
N GLU A 230 -14.61 -2.90 -9.28
CA GLU A 230 -13.52 -2.19 -8.60
C GLU A 230 -12.13 -2.80 -8.88
N LEU A 231 -12.10 -4.03 -9.40
CA LEU A 231 -10.87 -4.76 -9.74
C LEU A 231 -10.74 -4.94 -11.25
N ASP A 232 -9.59 -4.54 -11.78
CA ASP A 232 -9.12 -4.95 -13.10
C ASP A 232 -8.22 -6.18 -12.94
N LYS A 233 -8.84 -7.36 -12.90
CA LYS A 233 -8.14 -8.63 -12.70
C LYS A 233 -7.45 -9.07 -14.00
N THR A 234 -6.15 -9.33 -13.94
CA THR A 234 -5.39 -9.84 -15.08
C THR A 234 -4.43 -10.97 -14.69
N CYS A 235 -4.33 -11.95 -15.58
CA CYS A 235 -3.30 -12.98 -15.60
C CYS A 235 -2.50 -12.96 -16.90
N THR A 236 -2.67 -11.93 -17.73
CA THR A 236 -2.04 -11.85 -19.06
C THR A 236 -0.95 -10.78 -19.05
N PHE A 237 0.24 -11.18 -18.64
CA PHE A 237 1.46 -10.36 -18.65
C PHE A 237 2.69 -11.26 -18.79
N GLY A 238 3.78 -10.74 -19.36
CA GLY A 238 5.01 -11.53 -19.61
C GLY A 238 5.78 -11.87 -18.33
N ALA A 239 6.67 -12.86 -18.44
CA ALA A 239 7.73 -13.06 -17.45
C ALA A 239 8.79 -11.95 -17.60
N ALA A 240 9.54 -11.68 -16.53
CA ALA A 240 10.66 -10.75 -16.60
C ALA A 240 11.77 -11.31 -17.50
N GLU A 241 12.34 -10.47 -18.35
CA GLU A 241 13.44 -10.84 -19.24
C GLU A 241 14.78 -10.79 -18.48
N PRO A 242 15.85 -11.46 -18.96
CA PRO A 242 17.16 -11.45 -18.30
C PRO A 242 17.68 -10.03 -18.01
N SER A 243 17.46 -9.06 -18.91
CA SER A 243 17.83 -7.67 -18.68
C SER A 243 17.13 -7.05 -17.46
N ASP A 244 15.90 -7.47 -17.17
CA ASP A 244 15.12 -6.99 -16.03
C ASP A 244 15.68 -7.52 -14.72
N ILE A 245 16.06 -8.79 -14.70
CA ILE A 245 16.67 -9.42 -13.54
C ILE A 245 18.04 -8.79 -13.23
N LEU A 246 18.83 -8.53 -14.27
CA LEU A 246 20.17 -7.91 -14.16
C LEU A 246 20.15 -6.47 -13.62
N ARG A 247 18.99 -5.83 -13.49
CA ARG A 247 18.89 -4.53 -12.80
C ARG A 247 19.13 -4.66 -11.29
N ALA A 248 18.64 -5.75 -10.70
CA ALA A 248 18.68 -5.98 -9.25
C ALA A 248 19.74 -7.02 -8.84
N HIS A 249 20.08 -7.95 -9.73
CA HIS A 249 20.93 -9.09 -9.41
C HIS A 249 22.18 -9.15 -10.28
N ASP A 250 23.24 -9.75 -9.72
CA ASP A 250 24.49 -9.98 -10.44
C ASP A 250 24.32 -11.03 -11.55
N GLU A 251 25.06 -10.87 -12.64
CA GLU A 251 25.02 -11.78 -13.78
C GLU A 251 25.38 -13.23 -13.39
N ASN A 252 26.32 -13.42 -12.47
CA ASN A 252 26.70 -14.73 -11.99
C ASN A 252 25.53 -15.40 -11.23
N TYR A 253 24.80 -14.64 -10.41
CA TYR A 253 23.63 -15.18 -9.71
C TYR A 253 22.51 -15.58 -10.68
N VAL A 254 22.25 -14.76 -11.71
CA VAL A 254 21.26 -15.09 -12.75
C VAL A 254 21.63 -16.39 -13.49
N ARG A 255 22.91 -16.58 -13.82
CA ARG A 255 23.42 -17.82 -14.43
C ARG A 255 23.21 -19.02 -13.51
N VAL A 256 23.48 -18.88 -12.22
CA VAL A 256 23.28 -19.93 -11.22
C VAL A 256 21.84 -20.38 -11.14
N LEU A 257 20.88 -19.43 -11.18
CA LEU A 257 19.46 -19.76 -11.18
C LEU A 257 19.06 -20.54 -12.44
N ALA A 258 19.57 -20.14 -13.61
CA ALA A 258 19.32 -20.84 -14.87
C ALA A 258 19.89 -22.25 -14.86
N GLU A 259 21.17 -22.42 -14.47
CA GLU A 259 21.81 -23.72 -14.35
C GLU A 259 21.10 -24.63 -13.34
N LEU A 260 20.63 -24.05 -12.23
CA LEU A 260 19.87 -24.79 -11.23
C LEU A 260 18.51 -25.23 -11.78
N SER A 261 17.85 -24.39 -12.57
CA SER A 261 16.59 -24.72 -13.23
C SER A 261 16.74 -25.85 -14.26
N ASP A 262 17.85 -25.90 -14.99
CA ASP A 262 18.13 -26.99 -15.94
C ASP A 262 18.46 -28.31 -15.23
N ARG A 263 19.03 -28.23 -14.03
CA ARG A 263 19.49 -29.39 -13.25
C ARG A 263 18.45 -29.93 -12.28
N VAL A 264 17.52 -29.09 -11.82
CA VAL A 264 16.50 -29.51 -10.85
C VAL A 264 15.57 -30.51 -11.52
N GLY A 265 15.65 -31.77 -11.08
CA GLY A 265 14.72 -32.80 -11.50
C GLY A 265 13.34 -32.59 -10.86
N GLN A 266 12.51 -33.62 -10.90
CA GLN A 266 11.14 -33.56 -10.34
C GLN A 266 11.08 -33.32 -8.83
N THR A 267 12.20 -33.47 -8.12
CA THR A 267 12.27 -33.32 -6.66
C THR A 267 12.86 -31.96 -6.29
N PRO A 268 12.15 -31.13 -5.50
CA PRO A 268 12.70 -29.87 -5.00
C PRO A 268 13.95 -30.07 -4.15
N ILE A 269 14.87 -29.11 -4.22
CA ILE A 269 16.13 -29.10 -3.47
C ILE A 269 16.15 -28.00 -2.40
N ALA A 270 17.08 -28.13 -1.45
CA ALA A 270 17.38 -27.11 -0.44
C ALA A 270 18.15 -25.94 -1.08
N PHE A 271 17.50 -24.78 -1.23
CA PHE A 271 18.07 -23.64 -1.94
C PHE A 271 19.03 -22.80 -1.09
N THR A 272 18.71 -22.62 0.19
CA THR A 272 19.54 -21.81 1.11
C THR A 272 21.01 -22.29 1.15
N PRO A 273 21.33 -23.56 1.46
CA PRO A 273 22.71 -24.03 1.45
C PRO A 273 23.37 -23.99 0.07
N TYR A 274 22.58 -24.19 -1.00
CA TYR A 274 23.10 -24.09 -2.36
C TYR A 274 23.62 -22.67 -2.65
N CYS A 275 22.84 -21.63 -2.31
CA CYS A 275 23.26 -20.24 -2.40
C CYS A 275 24.48 -19.94 -1.52
N GLN A 276 24.49 -20.43 -0.27
CA GLN A 276 25.61 -20.21 0.64
C GLN A 276 26.91 -20.83 0.09
N ASN A 277 26.83 -22.05 -0.45
CA ASN A 277 27.98 -22.70 -1.08
C ASN A 277 28.48 -21.92 -2.30
N HIS A 278 27.57 -21.46 -3.15
CA HIS A 278 27.92 -20.63 -4.32
C HIS A 278 28.59 -19.31 -3.92
N ASN A 279 28.14 -18.70 -2.82
CA ASN A 279 28.71 -17.48 -2.27
C ASN A 279 30.00 -17.72 -1.46
N GLY A 280 30.55 -18.95 -1.48
CA GLY A 280 31.82 -19.28 -0.83
C GLY A 280 31.74 -19.43 0.68
N VAL A 281 30.55 -19.58 1.26
CA VAL A 281 30.39 -19.83 2.70
C VAL A 281 30.99 -21.21 3.02
N PRO A 282 31.91 -21.33 3.99
CA PRO A 282 32.50 -22.62 4.37
C PRO A 282 31.44 -23.65 4.77
N GLU A 283 31.55 -24.89 4.33
CA GLU A 283 30.57 -25.98 4.54
C GLU A 283 30.06 -26.08 5.99
N LYS A 284 30.97 -25.96 6.97
CA LYS A 284 30.64 -25.99 8.41
C LYS A 284 29.73 -24.85 8.91
N LEU A 285 29.61 -23.76 8.14
CA LEU A 285 28.76 -22.60 8.42
C LEU A 285 27.50 -22.58 7.54
N GLN A 286 27.40 -23.49 6.56
CA GLN A 286 26.22 -23.60 5.72
C GLN A 286 25.06 -24.21 6.53
N LYS A 287 23.84 -23.83 6.16
CA LYS A 287 22.62 -24.36 6.77
C LYS A 287 22.45 -25.83 6.37
N PRO A 288 22.20 -26.76 7.29
CA PRO A 288 21.90 -28.14 6.92
C PRO A 288 20.71 -28.21 5.96
N ALA A 289 20.79 -29.03 4.91
CA ALA A 289 19.79 -29.09 3.85
C ALA A 289 18.38 -29.44 4.36
N GLU A 290 18.29 -30.29 5.37
CA GLU A 290 17.05 -30.68 6.07
C GLU A 290 16.36 -29.50 6.78
N ASN A 291 17.15 -28.50 7.17
CA ASN A 291 16.71 -27.27 7.84
C ASN A 291 16.52 -26.11 6.86
N SER A 292 16.77 -26.31 5.57
CA SER A 292 16.47 -25.31 4.56
C SER A 292 14.98 -24.98 4.59
N ASP A 293 14.73 -23.70 4.54
CA ASP A 293 13.44 -23.02 4.56
C ASP A 293 13.09 -22.51 3.17
N THR A 294 14.11 -22.21 2.34
CA THR A 294 13.91 -21.89 0.92
C THR A 294 14.18 -23.14 0.06
N PHE A 295 13.33 -23.34 -0.96
CA PHE A 295 13.41 -24.50 -1.85
C PHE A 295 13.51 -24.07 -3.30
N PHE A 296 14.05 -24.95 -4.13
CA PHE A 296 14.08 -24.78 -5.57
C PHE A 296 13.51 -26.02 -6.24
N SER A 297 12.46 -25.84 -7.04
CA SER A 297 11.68 -26.86 -7.73
C SER A 297 11.67 -26.56 -9.24
N PRO A 298 11.23 -27.49 -10.11
CA PRO A 298 11.14 -27.23 -11.55
C PRO A 298 10.40 -25.94 -11.92
N GLY A 299 9.33 -25.61 -11.21
CA GLY A 299 8.55 -24.38 -11.45
C GLY A 299 9.11 -23.11 -10.80
N THR A 300 10.17 -23.20 -9.98
CA THR A 300 10.64 -22.06 -9.17
C THR A 300 11.13 -20.90 -10.02
N LEU A 301 11.98 -21.15 -11.02
CA LEU A 301 12.51 -20.07 -11.85
C LEU A 301 11.39 -19.38 -12.63
N GLN A 302 10.50 -20.17 -13.26
CA GLN A 302 9.37 -19.64 -14.01
C GLN A 302 8.42 -18.82 -13.12
N ALA A 303 8.11 -19.32 -11.92
CA ALA A 303 7.31 -18.59 -10.93
C ALA A 303 7.96 -17.25 -10.53
N ALA A 304 9.26 -17.25 -10.24
CA ALA A 304 9.99 -16.05 -9.85
C ALA A 304 10.08 -15.02 -10.99
N LEU A 305 10.37 -15.46 -12.21
CA LEU A 305 10.37 -14.59 -13.39
C LEU A 305 8.98 -14.02 -13.66
N ARG A 306 7.92 -14.81 -13.46
CA ARG A 306 6.55 -14.33 -13.61
C ARG A 306 6.15 -13.33 -12.54
N ALA A 307 6.56 -13.56 -11.29
CA ALA A 307 6.34 -12.62 -10.19
C ALA A 307 6.97 -11.25 -10.52
N ALA A 308 8.25 -11.23 -10.88
CA ALA A 308 8.94 -10.01 -11.30
C ALA A 308 8.32 -9.36 -12.55
N GLY A 309 7.93 -10.16 -13.55
CA GLY A 309 7.25 -9.67 -14.76
C GLY A 309 5.87 -9.05 -14.46
N GLY A 310 5.14 -9.59 -13.49
CA GLY A 310 3.92 -8.99 -12.95
C GLY A 310 4.17 -7.62 -12.33
N VAL A 311 5.25 -7.46 -11.57
CA VAL A 311 5.62 -6.14 -11.01
C VAL A 311 5.95 -5.13 -12.10
N ILE A 312 6.73 -5.53 -13.11
CA ILE A 312 7.05 -4.67 -14.26
C ILE A 312 5.77 -4.22 -14.97
N HIS A 313 4.85 -5.17 -15.24
CA HIS A 313 3.57 -4.86 -15.85
C HIS A 313 2.72 -3.91 -15.00
N ALA A 314 2.67 -4.12 -13.68
CA ALA A 314 1.96 -3.25 -12.74
C ALA A 314 2.53 -1.83 -12.73
N VAL A 315 3.85 -1.69 -12.65
CA VAL A 315 4.55 -0.40 -12.75
C VAL A 315 4.20 0.29 -14.06
N ASP A 316 4.22 -0.44 -15.17
CA ASP A 316 3.94 0.15 -16.47
C ASP A 316 2.50 0.68 -16.58
N ARG A 317 1.52 -0.11 -16.10
CA ARG A 317 0.12 0.31 -16.09
C ARG A 317 -0.13 1.52 -15.20
N VAL A 318 0.52 1.58 -14.03
CA VAL A 318 0.38 2.68 -13.09
C VAL A 318 1.00 3.97 -13.65
N LEU A 319 2.19 3.88 -14.23
CA LEU A 319 2.86 5.04 -14.84
C LEU A 319 2.22 5.49 -16.15
N ASP A 320 1.54 4.59 -16.88
CA ASP A 320 0.73 4.92 -18.07
C ASP A 320 -0.61 5.58 -17.71
N GLY A 321 -1.00 5.61 -16.43
CA GLY A 321 -2.32 6.06 -15.99
C GLY A 321 -3.46 5.11 -16.36
N LYS A 322 -3.15 3.87 -16.79
CA LYS A 322 -4.17 2.83 -17.07
C LYS A 322 -4.86 2.35 -15.80
N ASN A 323 -4.16 2.40 -14.67
CA ASN A 323 -4.70 2.22 -13.33
C ASN A 323 -3.99 3.18 -12.40
N ARG A 324 -4.66 3.66 -11.36
CA ARG A 324 -4.02 4.47 -10.33
C ARG A 324 -3.11 3.64 -9.43
N SER A 325 -3.55 2.43 -9.11
CA SER A 325 -2.85 1.52 -8.21
C SER A 325 -2.89 0.08 -8.73
N ALA A 326 -1.98 -0.75 -8.23
CA ALA A 326 -1.90 -2.17 -8.55
C ALA A 326 -1.55 -3.01 -7.32
N PHE A 327 -2.05 -4.24 -7.28
CA PHE A 327 -1.64 -5.28 -6.34
C PHE A 327 -1.20 -6.53 -7.12
N VAL A 328 0.05 -6.95 -6.91
CA VAL A 328 0.65 -8.13 -7.53
C VAL A 328 0.62 -9.28 -6.53
N CYS A 329 -0.36 -10.17 -6.70
CA CYS A 329 -0.55 -11.38 -5.91
C CYS A 329 0.34 -12.50 -6.46
N CYS A 330 1.61 -12.49 -6.07
CA CYS A 330 2.63 -13.39 -6.60
C CYS A 330 3.31 -14.25 -5.53
N ARG A 331 4.08 -15.23 -5.98
CA ARG A 331 5.09 -15.96 -5.21
C ARG A 331 6.12 -16.57 -6.18
N PRO A 332 7.35 -16.90 -5.75
CA PRO A 332 7.91 -16.70 -4.40
C PRO A 332 8.03 -15.21 -4.00
N PRO A 333 8.14 -14.88 -2.70
CA PRO A 333 8.49 -13.53 -2.25
C PRO A 333 9.89 -13.13 -2.73
N GLY A 334 10.28 -11.88 -2.49
CA GLY A 334 11.51 -11.33 -3.07
C GLY A 334 12.39 -10.48 -2.15
N HIS A 335 11.84 -9.88 -1.11
CA HIS A 335 12.57 -8.85 -0.35
C HIS A 335 13.85 -9.33 0.38
N HIS A 336 14.04 -10.63 0.57
CA HIS A 336 15.27 -11.22 1.13
C HIS A 336 16.33 -11.56 0.07
N ALA A 337 15.98 -11.54 -1.22
CA ALA A 337 16.93 -11.77 -2.30
C ALA A 337 17.75 -10.49 -2.55
N GLY A 338 19.03 -10.55 -2.23
CA GLY A 338 20.03 -9.53 -2.51
C GLY A 338 20.67 -9.70 -3.89
N ILE A 339 21.78 -9.01 -4.11
CA ILE A 339 22.47 -8.93 -5.41
C ILE A 339 22.91 -10.33 -5.88
N ASN A 340 23.41 -11.14 -4.94
CA ASN A 340 23.90 -12.51 -5.19
C ASN A 340 23.03 -13.58 -4.51
N GLY A 341 21.71 -13.34 -4.41
CA GLY A 341 20.80 -14.22 -3.68
C GLY A 341 20.80 -13.92 -2.18
N ALA A 342 21.15 -14.89 -1.33
CA ALA A 342 21.20 -14.63 0.12
C ALA A 342 22.27 -13.58 0.45
N THR A 343 21.90 -12.53 1.19
CA THR A 343 22.84 -11.47 1.57
C THR A 343 23.94 -11.99 2.49
N GLU A 344 25.07 -11.28 2.54
CA GLU A 344 26.18 -11.65 3.43
C GLU A 344 25.72 -11.80 4.89
N GLY A 345 26.14 -12.89 5.54
CA GLY A 345 25.81 -13.19 6.94
C GLY A 345 24.36 -13.64 7.20
N ALA A 346 23.47 -13.63 6.20
CA ALA A 346 22.10 -14.08 6.40
C ALA A 346 22.05 -15.60 6.66
N PRO A 347 21.29 -16.05 7.67
CA PRO A 347 21.16 -17.48 7.96
C PRO A 347 20.27 -18.21 6.94
N SER A 348 19.62 -17.47 6.03
CA SER A 348 18.71 -18.00 5.01
C SER A 348 18.47 -17.03 3.85
N SER A 349 18.02 -17.56 2.70
CA SER A 349 17.40 -16.83 1.58
C SER A 349 15.95 -16.36 1.84
N GLY A 350 15.32 -16.73 2.97
CA GLY A 350 14.03 -16.16 3.41
C GLY A 350 12.89 -16.38 2.41
N PHE A 351 12.78 -17.58 1.86
CA PHE A 351 11.84 -17.96 0.79
C PHE A 351 12.03 -17.22 -0.54
N SER A 352 12.97 -16.27 -0.61
CA SER A 352 13.09 -15.35 -1.74
C SER A 352 14.06 -15.88 -2.79
N ILE A 353 13.70 -15.67 -4.06
CA ILE A 353 14.50 -16.08 -5.23
C ILE A 353 14.97 -14.86 -6.02
N LEU A 354 14.05 -13.95 -6.37
CA LEU A 354 14.34 -12.71 -7.08
C LEU A 354 13.70 -11.54 -6.33
N ASN A 355 14.34 -10.38 -6.31
CA ASN A 355 13.82 -9.21 -5.63
C ASN A 355 12.79 -8.49 -6.50
N ASN A 356 11.53 -8.94 -6.41
CA ASN A 356 10.41 -8.43 -7.19
C ASN A 356 10.27 -6.90 -7.08
N ALA A 357 10.35 -6.36 -5.86
CA ALA A 357 10.21 -4.93 -5.60
C ALA A 357 11.32 -4.10 -6.22
N MET A 358 12.58 -4.53 -6.08
CA MET A 358 13.72 -3.82 -6.66
C MET A 358 13.78 -3.93 -8.18
N ILE A 359 13.40 -5.06 -8.77
CA ILE A 359 13.27 -5.18 -10.23
C ILE A 359 12.24 -4.16 -10.75
N GLY A 360 11.09 -4.05 -10.09
CA GLY A 360 10.07 -3.05 -10.41
C GLY A 360 10.54 -1.61 -10.22
N ALA A 361 11.20 -1.31 -9.11
CA ALA A 361 11.71 0.02 -8.79
C ALA A 361 12.75 0.50 -9.81
N LEU A 362 13.70 -0.38 -10.14
CA LEU A 362 14.76 -0.07 -11.08
C LEU A 362 14.25 -0.04 -12.53
N HIS A 363 13.23 -0.83 -12.88
CA HIS A 363 12.50 -0.66 -14.15
C HIS A 363 11.85 0.73 -14.24
N ALA A 364 11.17 1.17 -13.18
CA ALA A 364 10.56 2.49 -13.13
C ALA A 364 11.59 3.62 -13.33
N ILE A 365 12.77 3.52 -12.70
CA ILE A 365 13.84 4.51 -12.82
C ILE A 365 14.52 4.45 -14.20
N ASP A 366 15.01 3.27 -14.59
CA ASP A 366 15.88 3.13 -15.76
C ASP A 366 15.14 3.12 -17.08
N VAL A 367 13.93 2.55 -17.13
CA VAL A 367 13.14 2.43 -18.37
C VAL A 367 12.12 3.55 -18.45
N ARG A 368 11.35 3.71 -17.38
CA ARG A 368 10.21 4.64 -17.34
C ARG A 368 10.59 6.05 -16.93
N LYS A 369 11.85 6.28 -16.53
CA LYS A 369 12.40 7.58 -16.14
C LYS A 369 11.61 8.25 -14.99
N CYS A 370 11.05 7.42 -14.10
CA CYS A 370 10.46 7.87 -12.86
C CYS A 370 11.59 8.34 -11.92
N MET A 371 11.58 9.61 -11.53
CA MET A 371 12.76 10.25 -10.93
C MET A 371 12.84 10.06 -9.42
N ARG A 372 11.73 9.74 -8.76
CA ARG A 372 11.67 9.50 -7.30
C ARG A 372 10.81 8.28 -7.00
N VAL A 373 11.42 7.12 -6.84
CA VAL A 373 10.72 5.87 -6.49
C VAL A 373 10.98 5.55 -5.02
N ALA A 374 9.92 5.29 -4.26
CA ALA A 374 10.01 4.81 -2.90
C ALA A 374 9.66 3.34 -2.83
N VAL A 375 10.48 2.52 -2.18
CA VAL A 375 10.16 1.15 -1.79
C VAL A 375 9.89 1.14 -0.29
N VAL A 376 8.68 0.76 0.09
CA VAL A 376 8.23 0.65 1.49
C VAL A 376 7.96 -0.80 1.81
N ASP A 377 8.70 -1.36 2.75
CA ASP A 377 8.54 -2.72 3.24
C ASP A 377 7.83 -2.70 4.59
N PHE A 378 6.70 -3.40 4.68
CA PHE A 378 5.98 -3.60 5.95
C PHE A 378 5.84 -5.07 6.36
N ASP A 379 6.57 -5.96 5.68
CA ASP A 379 6.73 -7.35 6.10
C ASP A 379 7.32 -7.39 7.52
N VAL A 380 6.98 -8.42 8.30
CA VAL A 380 7.48 -8.50 9.67
C VAL A 380 9.00 -8.65 9.73
N HIS A 381 9.60 -9.21 8.68
CA HIS A 381 11.03 -9.40 8.52
C HIS A 381 11.66 -8.24 7.76
N HIS A 382 12.88 -7.88 8.15
CA HIS A 382 13.64 -6.89 7.40
C HIS A 382 13.92 -7.35 5.97
N GLY A 383 13.55 -6.54 4.97
CA GLY A 383 13.91 -6.70 3.56
C GLY A 383 15.41 -6.46 3.29
N ASN A 384 16.28 -7.27 3.87
CA ASN A 384 17.74 -7.16 3.77
C ASN A 384 18.26 -7.22 2.33
N GLY A 385 17.63 -8.01 1.46
CA GLY A 385 17.98 -8.05 0.04
C GLY A 385 17.63 -6.74 -0.67
N THR A 386 16.44 -6.22 -0.39
CA THR A 386 15.98 -4.91 -0.89
C THR A 386 16.93 -3.79 -0.43
N GLU A 387 17.33 -3.80 0.85
CA GLU A 387 18.29 -2.83 1.38
C GLU A 387 19.65 -2.92 0.69
N GLU A 388 20.20 -4.14 0.51
CA GLU A 388 21.50 -4.36 -0.15
C GLU A 388 21.49 -3.79 -1.58
N ILE A 389 20.45 -4.09 -2.35
CA ILE A 389 20.30 -3.62 -3.73
C ILE A 389 20.12 -2.10 -3.75
N ALA A 390 19.29 -1.53 -2.88
CA ALA A 390 19.08 -0.09 -2.78
C ALA A 390 20.38 0.66 -2.44
N ARG A 391 21.15 0.15 -1.47
CA ARG A 391 22.46 0.68 -1.05
C ARG A 391 23.47 0.65 -2.20
N HIS A 392 23.52 -0.45 -2.95
CA HIS A 392 24.39 -0.59 -4.11
C HIS A 392 24.02 0.38 -5.24
N TRP A 393 22.73 0.49 -5.53
CA TRP A 393 22.20 1.43 -6.51
C TRP A 393 22.59 2.88 -6.17
N LEU A 394 22.28 3.32 -4.95
CA LEU A 394 22.52 4.70 -4.52
C LEU A 394 24.01 5.02 -4.39
N THR A 395 24.83 4.04 -4.01
CA THR A 395 26.30 4.19 -4.02
C THR A 395 26.83 4.40 -5.45
N LYS A 396 26.36 3.61 -6.42
CA LYS A 396 26.70 3.80 -7.83
C LYS A 396 26.17 5.13 -8.36
N GLN A 397 24.96 5.54 -7.98
CA GLN A 397 24.35 6.80 -8.39
C GLN A 397 25.23 7.99 -7.97
N ARG A 398 25.69 8.00 -6.71
CA ARG A 398 26.57 9.05 -6.18
C ARG A 398 27.95 9.08 -6.81
N ALA A 399 28.46 7.94 -7.27
CA ALA A 399 29.77 7.83 -7.89
C ALA A 399 29.81 8.31 -9.36
N ARG A 400 28.66 8.59 -10.00
CA ARG A 400 28.62 9.13 -11.37
C ARG A 400 29.06 10.59 -11.37
N ASP A 401 29.99 10.96 -12.27
CA ASP A 401 30.67 12.27 -12.34
C ASP A 401 29.71 13.49 -12.36
N ASP A 402 28.47 13.33 -12.84
CA ASP A 402 27.46 14.39 -12.91
C ASP A 402 26.63 14.59 -11.62
N TYR A 403 26.80 13.74 -10.60
CA TYR A 403 26.04 13.82 -9.34
C TYR A 403 26.29 15.15 -8.59
N HIS A 404 27.51 15.69 -8.69
CA HIS A 404 27.95 16.91 -7.99
C HIS A 404 27.26 18.20 -8.45
N ARG A 405 26.38 18.15 -9.46
CA ARG A 405 25.66 19.31 -10.01
C ARG A 405 24.20 19.48 -9.55
N HIS A 406 23.80 18.83 -8.45
CA HIS A 406 22.52 18.99 -7.73
C HIS A 406 21.39 17.99 -8.11
N LYS A 407 21.67 16.68 -8.11
CA LYS A 407 20.60 15.66 -8.18
C LYS A 407 20.32 15.05 -6.81
N SER A 408 19.05 15.06 -6.39
CA SER A 408 18.54 14.32 -5.24
C SER A 408 18.57 12.80 -5.51
N PRO A 409 18.57 11.94 -4.47
CA PRO A 409 18.47 10.49 -4.66
C PRO A 409 17.18 10.14 -5.42
N ASP A 410 17.27 9.19 -6.35
CA ASP A 410 16.12 8.72 -7.14
C ASP A 410 15.38 7.56 -6.49
N LEU A 411 15.98 6.95 -5.46
CA LEU A 411 15.43 5.83 -4.70
C LEU A 411 15.38 6.16 -3.20
N PHE A 412 14.27 5.79 -2.56
CA PHE A 412 14.10 5.74 -1.11
C PHE A 412 13.73 4.32 -0.71
N PHE A 413 14.32 3.81 0.37
CA PHE A 413 13.90 2.55 0.97
C PHE A 413 13.56 2.75 2.44
N ALA A 414 12.41 2.23 2.87
CA ALA A 414 12.09 2.13 4.27
C ALA A 414 11.50 0.78 4.61
N SER A 415 11.97 0.18 5.69
CA SER A 415 11.44 -1.08 6.23
C SER A 415 10.96 -0.87 7.65
N ILE A 416 9.76 -1.32 7.96
CA ILE A 416 9.29 -1.51 9.34
C ILE A 416 9.27 -3.00 9.64
N HIS A 417 9.99 -3.44 10.67
CA HIS A 417 10.19 -4.86 10.94
C HIS A 417 10.50 -5.12 12.41
N LEU A 418 10.36 -6.38 12.80
CA LEU A 418 10.81 -6.83 14.12
C LEU A 418 12.34 -6.96 14.15
N ALA A 419 12.96 -6.35 15.14
CA ALA A 419 14.36 -6.64 15.49
C ALA A 419 14.61 -6.38 16.98
N ASP A 420 15.60 -7.06 17.55
CA ASP A 420 16.18 -6.67 18.83
C ASP A 420 17.24 -5.59 18.54
N ASP A 421 17.08 -4.41 19.13
CA ASP A 421 18.03 -3.30 18.97
C ASP A 421 19.33 -3.50 19.79
N GLY A 422 19.48 -4.68 20.41
CA GLY A 422 20.63 -5.05 21.22
C GLY A 422 20.61 -4.43 22.62
N THR A 423 19.55 -3.70 22.98
CA THR A 423 19.37 -3.14 24.33
C THR A 423 18.64 -4.09 25.28
N SER A 424 17.95 -5.08 24.74
CA SER A 424 17.29 -6.14 25.50
C SER A 424 18.22 -7.35 25.59
N SER A 425 18.31 -7.99 26.75
CA SER A 425 19.08 -9.24 26.93
C SER A 425 18.40 -10.46 26.27
N GLY A 426 17.67 -10.24 25.18
CA GLY A 426 16.67 -11.12 24.58
C GLY A 426 17.22 -12.51 24.26
N MET A 427 16.53 -13.55 24.73
CA MET A 427 16.92 -14.95 24.53
C MET A 427 16.64 -15.45 23.09
N LEU A 428 15.81 -14.74 22.31
CA LEU A 428 15.29 -15.17 21.01
C LEU A 428 15.64 -14.17 19.89
N PRO A 429 16.65 -14.45 19.04
CA PRO A 429 16.91 -13.63 17.87
C PRO A 429 15.77 -13.76 16.86
N PHE A 430 15.46 -12.67 16.14
CA PHE A 430 14.47 -12.66 15.07
C PHE A 430 15.15 -12.59 13.69
N TYR A 431 14.62 -13.32 12.71
CA TYR A 431 15.17 -13.35 11.36
C TYR A 431 14.86 -12.04 10.61
N PRO A 432 15.76 -11.50 9.77
CA PRO A 432 17.12 -11.98 9.47
C PRO A 432 18.21 -11.50 10.43
N GLY A 433 17.88 -10.61 11.38
CA GLY A 433 18.85 -10.04 12.32
C GLY A 433 19.63 -8.84 11.77
N SER A 434 19.15 -8.22 10.70
CA SER A 434 19.71 -6.98 10.10
C SER A 434 18.69 -5.83 10.15
N GLY A 435 19.03 -4.67 9.56
CA GLY A 435 18.13 -3.51 9.51
C GLY A 435 17.94 -2.83 10.87
N VAL A 436 18.96 -2.83 11.72
CA VAL A 436 18.88 -2.25 13.08
C VAL A 436 19.12 -0.73 13.08
N GLN A 437 19.93 -0.25 12.13
CA GLN A 437 20.31 1.16 12.02
C GLN A 437 19.86 1.75 10.70
N ASP A 438 19.49 3.03 10.70
CA ASP A 438 19.26 3.79 9.47
C ASP A 438 20.56 3.90 8.67
N ASP A 439 20.42 4.02 7.35
CA ASP A 439 21.48 4.54 6.48
C ASP A 439 20.97 5.75 5.69
N LEU A 440 20.90 6.87 6.40
CA LEU A 440 20.39 8.12 5.86
C LEU A 440 21.24 8.67 4.71
N MET A 441 22.53 8.30 4.63
CA MET A 441 23.39 8.68 3.50
C MET A 441 22.95 7.99 2.20
N ASN A 442 22.40 6.80 2.32
CA ASN A 442 21.76 6.06 1.25
C ASN A 442 20.23 6.16 1.29
N ASN A 443 19.64 7.19 1.91
CA ASN A 443 18.18 7.37 1.90
C ASN A 443 17.39 6.11 2.33
N ILE A 444 17.98 5.35 3.27
CA ILE A 444 17.44 4.12 3.84
C ILE A 444 17.02 4.39 5.28
N VAL A 445 15.76 4.06 5.59
CA VAL A 445 15.18 4.23 6.93
C VAL A 445 14.73 2.90 7.48
N ASN A 446 15.32 2.50 8.61
CA ASN A 446 15.00 1.26 9.28
C ASN A 446 14.19 1.54 10.55
N VAL A 447 12.91 1.17 10.50
CA VAL A 447 11.93 1.38 11.57
C VAL A 447 11.81 0.08 12.37
N VAL A 448 12.73 -0.08 13.33
CA VAL A 448 12.74 -1.25 14.23
C VAL A 448 11.58 -1.18 15.23
N VAL A 449 10.83 -2.28 15.32
CA VAL A 449 9.84 -2.52 16.37
C VAL A 449 10.31 -3.70 17.23
N PRO A 450 10.49 -3.54 18.55
CA PRO A 450 10.85 -4.68 19.41
C PRO A 450 9.74 -5.74 19.42
N PRO A 451 10.07 -7.04 19.38
CA PRO A 451 9.08 -8.11 19.53
C PRO A 451 8.34 -8.10 20.88
N MET A 452 7.08 -8.52 20.87
CA MET A 452 6.23 -8.60 22.08
C MET A 452 6.80 -9.47 23.20
N TRP A 453 7.62 -10.48 22.88
CA TRP A 453 8.26 -11.35 23.90
C TRP A 453 9.40 -10.69 24.68
N LEU A 454 9.85 -9.49 24.29
CA LEU A 454 10.84 -8.72 25.05
C LEU A 454 10.20 -7.87 26.16
N ALA A 455 8.87 -7.78 26.22
CA ALA A 455 8.16 -7.02 27.25
C ALA A 455 8.54 -7.48 28.68
N LYS A 456 8.79 -6.51 29.57
CA LYS A 456 9.07 -6.76 30.99
C LYS A 456 7.98 -7.65 31.60
N GLY A 457 8.36 -8.84 32.05
CA GLY A 457 7.44 -9.84 32.61
C GLY A 457 7.48 -11.21 31.92
N ALA A 458 8.06 -11.31 30.70
CA ALA A 458 8.27 -12.60 30.02
C ALA A 458 9.39 -13.46 30.63
N SER A 459 10.15 -12.92 31.59
CA SER A 459 11.10 -13.63 32.44
C SER A 459 10.99 -13.12 33.87
N ALA A 460 9.94 -13.52 34.58
CA ALA A 460 9.80 -13.26 36.01
C ALA A 460 9.98 -14.55 36.83
N THR A 461 11.09 -15.26 36.66
CA THR A 461 11.67 -16.13 37.70
C THR A 461 13.20 -16.17 37.56
N ALA A 462 13.88 -15.10 37.91
CA ALA A 462 15.26 -15.17 38.40
C ALA A 462 15.51 -13.93 39.25
N HIS A 463 15.76 -14.19 40.52
CA HIS A 463 15.86 -13.26 41.62
C HIS A 463 16.64 -11.96 41.32
N ALA A 464 16.03 -10.86 41.75
CA ALA A 464 16.78 -9.69 42.20
C ALA A 464 17.67 -10.10 43.37
N GLU A 465 18.97 -9.86 43.25
CA GLU A 465 19.79 -9.34 44.33
C GLU A 465 21.04 -8.67 43.77
N THR A 466 21.42 -7.62 44.47
CA THR A 466 22.36 -6.55 44.15
C THR A 466 23.82 -6.99 44.08
N GLY A 467 24.62 -6.28 43.27
CA GLY A 467 26.04 -6.01 43.61
C GLY A 467 27.11 -6.63 42.72
N GLU A 468 27.84 -5.73 42.04
CA GLU A 468 29.30 -5.72 41.83
C GLU A 468 30.11 -6.99 41.45
N ARG A 469 30.78 -6.85 40.28
CA ARG A 469 32.15 -7.29 39.93
C ARG A 469 32.55 -8.79 39.93
N ALA A 470 33.20 -9.13 38.80
CA ALA A 470 34.42 -9.95 38.64
C ALA A 470 34.33 -11.43 38.21
N ARG A 471 34.93 -11.68 37.02
CA ARG A 471 35.77 -12.80 36.54
C ARG A 471 35.69 -14.21 37.18
N LYS A 472 35.68 -15.19 36.25
CA LYS A 472 36.30 -16.54 36.24
C LYS A 472 35.70 -17.63 37.16
N LYS A 473 35.14 -18.69 36.55
CA LYS A 473 35.74 -20.05 36.40
C LYS A 473 34.73 -21.06 35.84
N THR A 474 35.23 -21.91 34.95
CA THR A 474 34.64 -23.16 34.45
C THR A 474 34.35 -24.16 35.57
N LYS A 475 33.21 -24.89 35.46
CA LYS A 475 33.04 -26.22 36.06
C LYS A 475 32.08 -27.08 35.22
N ARG A 476 32.59 -28.25 34.80
CA ARG A 476 31.84 -29.42 34.28
C ARG A 476 30.98 -30.04 35.40
N PHE A 477 29.85 -30.66 35.06
CA PHE A 477 29.25 -31.91 35.61
C PHE A 477 27.98 -32.19 34.76
N ALA A 478 27.90 -33.29 33.99
CA ALA A 478 27.62 -34.69 34.33
C ALA A 478 26.13 -35.05 34.12
N ASP A 479 25.94 -36.13 33.36
CA ASP A 479 24.65 -36.65 32.87
C ASP A 479 23.74 -37.17 33.98
N SER A 480 22.42 -37.08 33.75
CA SER A 480 21.45 -38.03 34.30
C SER A 480 20.18 -38.06 33.45
N GLU A 481 19.91 -39.25 32.90
CA GLU A 481 18.68 -39.68 32.25
C GLU A 481 17.51 -39.70 33.24
N ASP A 482 16.33 -39.21 32.82
CA ASP A 482 15.00 -39.79 33.11
C ASP A 482 13.91 -38.87 32.55
N ALA A 483 13.34 -39.23 31.40
CA ALA A 483 12.25 -38.49 30.75
C ALA A 483 10.91 -39.20 30.95
N ALA A 484 10.13 -38.76 31.94
CA ALA A 484 8.70 -39.08 32.05
C ALA A 484 7.85 -38.00 31.34
N ALA A 485 6.84 -38.46 30.59
CA ALA A 485 6.01 -37.67 29.67
C ALA A 485 5.33 -36.45 30.32
N ALA A 486 5.58 -35.25 29.78
CA ALA A 486 4.93 -34.01 30.20
C ALA A 486 3.58 -33.77 29.46
N PRO A 487 2.56 -33.22 30.13
CA PRO A 487 1.25 -32.92 29.54
C PRO A 487 1.30 -31.76 28.53
N PRO A 488 0.31 -31.64 27.62
CA PRO A 488 0.32 -30.62 26.59
C PRO A 488 0.24 -29.20 27.20
N PRO A 489 0.94 -28.21 26.60
CA PRO A 489 1.07 -26.88 27.17
C PRO A 489 -0.25 -26.10 27.13
N LYS A 490 -0.53 -25.37 28.22
CA LYS A 490 -1.66 -24.45 28.33
C LYS A 490 -1.25 -23.06 27.81
N THR A 491 -2.06 -22.48 26.94
CA THR A 491 -1.94 -21.08 26.52
C THR A 491 -2.33 -20.17 27.69
N ILE A 492 -1.42 -19.30 28.13
CA ILE A 492 -1.68 -18.30 29.17
C ILE A 492 -2.07 -17.00 28.47
N ALA A 493 -3.22 -16.41 28.81
CA ALA A 493 -3.62 -15.08 28.36
C ALA A 493 -2.80 -14.02 29.10
N ILE A 494 -2.26 -13.03 28.38
CA ILE A 494 -1.47 -11.93 28.94
C ILE A 494 -2.24 -10.62 28.77
N GLU A 495 -2.25 -9.80 29.82
CA GLU A 495 -2.89 -8.48 29.90
C GLU A 495 -2.32 -7.47 28.87
N PRO A 496 -3.13 -6.55 28.30
CA PRO A 496 -2.78 -5.81 27.06
C PRO A 496 -1.90 -4.56 27.24
N GLU A 497 -1.80 -3.97 28.43
CA GLU A 497 -1.39 -2.55 28.56
C GLU A 497 0.11 -2.31 28.88
N GLN A 498 0.95 -3.33 28.93
CA GLN A 498 2.39 -3.17 29.26
C GLN A 498 3.36 -3.90 28.32
N GLN A 499 2.90 -4.30 27.14
CA GLN A 499 3.75 -5.02 26.18
C GLN A 499 4.53 -4.02 25.31
N GLN A 500 5.85 -4.03 25.43
CA GLN A 500 6.74 -3.47 24.42
C GLN A 500 6.56 -4.29 23.13
N GLY A 501 6.43 -3.64 21.98
CA GLY A 501 6.10 -4.24 20.69
C GLY A 501 4.60 -4.25 20.35
N GLY A 502 4.25 -5.10 19.38
CA GLY A 502 2.86 -5.33 18.98
C GLY A 502 2.23 -4.14 18.23
N ARG A 503 0.91 -4.20 18.02
CA ARG A 503 0.20 -3.33 17.09
C ARG A 503 0.25 -1.84 17.41
N LEU A 504 0.19 -1.46 18.69
CA LEU A 504 0.18 -0.05 19.07
C LEU A 504 1.54 0.60 18.81
N GLU A 505 2.62 -0.08 19.18
CA GLU A 505 3.98 0.38 18.93
C GLU A 505 4.30 0.36 17.43
N TRP A 506 3.89 -0.69 16.72
CA TRP A 506 4.02 -0.79 15.27
C TRP A 506 3.34 0.37 14.55
N MET A 507 2.06 0.61 14.83
CA MET A 507 1.31 1.69 14.18
C MET A 507 1.84 3.07 14.56
N LYS A 508 2.34 3.24 15.80
CA LYS A 508 3.02 4.47 16.22
C LYS A 508 4.30 4.67 15.40
N ALA A 509 5.17 3.68 15.33
CA ALA A 509 6.44 3.75 14.60
C ALA A 509 6.20 4.00 13.10
N PHE A 510 5.20 3.34 12.51
CA PHE A 510 4.79 3.59 11.12
C PHE A 510 4.36 5.04 10.90
N ARG A 511 3.46 5.57 11.74
CA ARG A 511 2.92 6.94 11.63
C ARG A 511 3.94 8.03 11.93
N GLU A 512 4.85 7.80 12.88
CA GLU A 512 5.74 8.83 13.42
C GLU A 512 7.16 8.79 12.83
N ARG A 513 7.64 7.63 12.33
CA ARG A 513 8.94 7.52 11.65
C ARG A 513 8.83 7.32 10.15
N LEU A 514 8.08 6.30 9.71
CA LEU A 514 8.08 5.92 8.29
C LEU A 514 7.37 6.96 7.42
N ILE A 515 6.13 7.30 7.76
CA ILE A 515 5.30 8.21 6.94
C ILE A 515 5.92 9.61 6.80
N PRO A 516 6.48 10.25 7.84
CA PRO A 516 7.15 11.54 7.69
C PRO A 516 8.38 11.48 6.78
N ALA A 517 9.19 10.42 6.87
CA ALA A 517 10.36 10.22 6.01
C ALA A 517 9.95 10.06 4.53
N LEU A 518 8.92 9.24 4.28
CA LEU A 518 8.36 9.04 2.95
C LEU A 518 7.79 10.33 2.36
N ARG A 519 7.07 11.14 3.16
CA ARG A 519 6.58 12.47 2.76
C ARG A 519 7.72 13.43 2.42
N ALA A 520 8.80 13.41 3.19
CA ALA A 520 9.95 14.26 2.96
C ALA A 520 10.68 13.91 1.66
N PHE A 521 10.72 12.62 1.29
CA PHE A 521 11.23 12.18 -0.01
C PHE A 521 10.33 12.64 -1.18
N GLY A 522 9.02 12.66 -0.96
CA GLY A 522 8.02 13.13 -1.93
C GLY A 522 7.97 12.28 -3.20
N PRO A 523 7.67 10.98 -3.13
CA PRO A 523 7.81 10.04 -4.26
C PRO A 523 6.91 10.39 -5.46
N GLU A 524 7.29 9.93 -6.65
CA GLU A 524 6.50 9.89 -7.89
C GLU A 524 5.84 8.52 -8.12
N LEU A 525 6.35 7.49 -7.45
CA LEU A 525 5.80 6.13 -7.40
C LEU A 525 6.15 5.52 -6.03
N ILE A 526 5.17 4.88 -5.40
CA ILE A 526 5.39 4.07 -4.20
C ILE A 526 5.25 2.60 -4.57
N ILE A 527 6.29 1.81 -4.32
CA ILE A 527 6.29 0.36 -4.37
C ILE A 527 6.20 -0.16 -2.94
N VAL A 528 5.27 -1.07 -2.67
CA VAL A 528 5.08 -1.66 -1.34
C VAL A 528 5.45 -3.13 -1.38
N SER A 529 6.50 -3.51 -0.64
CA SER A 529 6.78 -4.89 -0.30
C SER A 529 5.81 -5.28 0.83
N ALA A 530 4.75 -5.98 0.44
CA ALA A 530 3.56 -6.18 1.25
C ALA A 530 3.53 -7.57 1.90
N GLY A 531 4.20 -7.69 3.05
CA GLY A 531 4.11 -8.85 3.93
C GLY A 531 2.98 -8.75 4.95
N PHE A 532 2.27 -9.86 5.15
CA PHE A 532 1.13 -9.94 6.08
C PHE A 532 1.39 -10.84 7.28
N ASP A 533 2.65 -11.16 7.55
CA ASP A 533 3.10 -12.01 8.64
C ASP A 533 3.31 -11.27 9.96
N ALA A 534 3.20 -9.94 10.01
CA ALA A 534 3.04 -9.21 11.27
C ALA A 534 1.62 -9.36 11.86
N ALA A 535 0.71 -10.03 11.14
CA ALA A 535 -0.66 -10.30 11.57
C ALA A 535 -0.71 -11.18 12.82
N ALA A 536 -1.81 -11.04 13.58
CA ALA A 536 -2.03 -11.80 14.78
C ALA A 536 -2.01 -13.31 14.52
N SER A 537 -1.20 -14.02 15.30
CA SER A 537 -1.03 -15.48 15.25
C SER A 537 -0.41 -16.03 13.97
N ASP A 538 0.09 -15.17 13.08
CA ASP A 538 0.79 -15.64 11.88
C ASP A 538 2.08 -16.37 12.26
N VAL A 539 2.35 -17.51 11.63
CA VAL A 539 3.55 -18.30 11.93
C VAL A 539 4.85 -17.60 11.55
N GLY A 540 4.81 -16.62 10.65
CA GLY A 540 5.97 -15.83 10.23
C GLY A 540 6.52 -14.93 11.33
N ASN A 541 5.72 -14.50 12.30
CA ASN A 541 6.20 -13.64 13.41
C ASN A 541 6.48 -14.39 14.71
N LEU A 542 6.57 -15.72 14.70
CA LEU A 542 6.79 -16.50 15.90
C LEU A 542 8.28 -16.67 16.22
N GLY A 543 8.70 -16.17 17.38
CA GLY A 543 9.99 -16.53 17.99
C GLY A 543 9.91 -17.93 18.61
N VAL A 544 10.92 -18.77 18.37
CA VAL A 544 10.98 -20.15 18.90
C VAL A 544 12.00 -20.22 20.03
N ASP A 545 11.56 -20.55 21.25
CA ASP A 545 12.46 -20.90 22.37
C ASP A 545 12.91 -22.35 22.24
N PRO A 546 14.17 -22.61 21.84
CA PRO A 546 14.65 -23.97 21.65
C PRO A 546 14.80 -24.75 22.96
N ARG A 547 14.87 -24.06 24.12
CA ARG A 547 15.03 -24.70 25.43
C ARG A 547 13.72 -25.29 25.95
N ARG A 548 12.62 -24.59 25.66
CA ARG A 548 11.27 -24.96 26.12
C ARG A 548 10.39 -25.51 25.00
N ASN A 549 10.87 -25.45 23.76
CA ASN A 549 10.10 -25.76 22.56
C ASN A 549 8.77 -24.98 22.50
N THR A 550 8.79 -23.72 22.95
CA THR A 550 7.63 -22.83 22.97
C THR A 550 7.74 -21.78 21.88
N ARG A 551 6.58 -21.36 21.34
CA ARG A 551 6.49 -20.29 20.35
C ARG A 551 5.91 -19.05 20.99
N HIS A 552 6.53 -17.92 20.71
CA HIS A 552 6.14 -16.62 21.23
C HIS A 552 5.80 -15.70 20.07
N GLN A 553 4.68 -15.01 20.16
CA GLN A 553 4.23 -14.09 19.11
C GLN A 553 5.00 -12.77 19.17
N GLY A 554 5.44 -12.26 18.02
CA GLY A 554 6.29 -11.07 17.92
C GLY A 554 5.52 -9.79 17.62
N ALA A 555 4.47 -9.90 16.80
CA ALA A 555 3.56 -8.82 16.45
C ALA A 555 2.12 -9.35 16.39
N ASN A 556 1.13 -8.45 16.50
CA ASN A 556 -0.28 -8.83 16.56
C ASN A 556 -1.19 -7.88 15.77
N LEU A 557 -0.76 -7.49 14.57
CA LEU A 557 -1.55 -6.64 13.68
C LEU A 557 -2.87 -7.31 13.29
N ARG A 558 -3.88 -6.48 13.05
CA ARG A 558 -5.19 -6.89 12.56
C ARG A 558 -5.43 -6.36 11.16
N ALA A 559 -6.49 -6.83 10.51
CA ALA A 559 -6.86 -6.37 9.18
C ALA A 559 -7.03 -4.84 9.11
N GLU A 560 -7.59 -4.23 10.17
CA GLU A 560 -7.78 -2.78 10.24
C GLU A 560 -6.45 -2.01 10.35
N ASP A 561 -5.40 -2.62 10.92
CA ASP A 561 -4.07 -2.01 10.98
C ASP A 561 -3.44 -1.94 9.59
N TYR A 562 -3.59 -3.00 8.78
CA TYR A 562 -3.16 -2.99 7.38
C TYR A 562 -3.96 -2.00 6.54
N GLU A 563 -5.26 -1.90 6.75
CA GLU A 563 -6.11 -0.88 6.11
C GLU A 563 -5.58 0.54 6.41
N ASP A 564 -5.34 0.85 7.69
CA ASP A 564 -4.82 2.13 8.15
C ASP A 564 -3.43 2.45 7.59
N MET A 565 -2.50 1.48 7.61
CA MET A 565 -1.16 1.65 7.03
C MET A 565 -1.26 1.97 5.54
N THR A 566 -2.12 1.26 4.82
CA THR A 566 -2.32 1.44 3.37
C THR A 566 -2.92 2.80 3.06
N LYS A 567 -3.95 3.23 3.81
CA LYS A 567 -4.52 4.57 3.68
C LYS A 567 -3.49 5.67 3.92
N LEU A 568 -2.58 5.48 4.88
CA LEU A 568 -1.48 6.42 5.10
C LEU A 568 -0.54 6.49 3.90
N LEU A 569 -0.15 5.35 3.31
CA LEU A 569 0.68 5.30 2.10
C LEU A 569 -0.02 5.93 0.89
N VAL A 570 -1.28 5.59 0.64
CA VAL A 570 -2.10 6.19 -0.43
C VAL A 570 -2.21 7.71 -0.23
N ASN A 571 -2.40 8.17 1.01
CA ASN A 571 -2.42 9.60 1.30
C ASN A 571 -1.09 10.30 1.01
N VAL A 572 0.06 9.63 1.22
CA VAL A 572 1.36 10.18 0.80
C VAL A 572 1.46 10.21 -0.72
N SER A 573 0.98 9.17 -1.41
CA SER A 573 0.98 9.11 -2.88
C SER A 573 0.10 10.16 -3.54
N ASN A 574 -0.69 10.95 -2.81
CA ASN A 574 -1.44 12.07 -3.37
C ASN A 574 -0.53 13.13 -4.02
N VAL A 575 0.75 13.20 -3.64
CA VAL A 575 1.75 14.06 -4.34
C VAL A 575 2.18 13.50 -5.70
N CYS A 576 1.80 12.25 -5.99
CA CYS A 576 2.02 11.53 -7.25
C CYS A 576 0.75 10.87 -7.78
N ASP A 577 -0.38 11.56 -7.67
CA ASP A 577 -1.66 11.15 -8.27
C ASP A 577 -2.23 9.82 -7.77
N GLY A 578 -1.76 9.33 -6.62
CA GLY A 578 -2.19 8.05 -6.06
C GLY A 578 -1.39 6.84 -6.55
N ARG A 579 -0.25 7.04 -7.22
CA ARG A 579 0.53 5.98 -7.88
C ARG A 579 1.18 5.03 -6.86
N VAL A 580 0.56 3.85 -6.69
CA VAL A 580 1.03 2.80 -5.78
C VAL A 580 1.02 1.43 -6.46
N VAL A 581 2.13 0.70 -6.39
CA VAL A 581 2.23 -0.71 -6.76
C VAL A 581 2.57 -1.51 -5.51
N SER A 582 1.70 -2.44 -5.11
CA SER A 582 1.93 -3.32 -3.97
C SER A 582 2.17 -4.75 -4.42
N ILE A 583 3.07 -5.45 -3.73
CA ILE A 583 3.60 -6.76 -4.13
C ILE A 583 3.52 -7.69 -2.94
N LEU A 584 2.90 -8.85 -3.10
CA LEU A 584 2.79 -9.83 -2.01
C LEU A 584 4.17 -10.38 -1.62
N GLU A 585 4.55 -10.24 -0.34
CA GLU A 585 5.75 -10.82 0.27
C GLU A 585 5.35 -11.98 1.22
N GLY A 586 5.58 -11.84 2.53
CA GLY A 586 5.21 -12.82 3.56
C GLY A 586 3.74 -12.83 3.97
N GLY A 587 3.44 -13.59 5.03
CA GLY A 587 2.09 -13.87 5.50
C GLY A 587 1.70 -15.33 5.25
N TYR A 588 1.61 -16.10 6.33
CA TYR A 588 1.56 -17.55 6.28
C TYR A 588 0.40 -18.17 7.07
N GLY A 589 -0.46 -17.35 7.66
CA GLY A 589 -1.58 -17.83 8.46
C GLY A 589 -1.13 -18.46 9.78
N HIS A 590 -2.06 -19.07 10.50
CA HIS A 590 -1.87 -19.50 11.87
C HIS A 590 -1.99 -21.02 12.01
N LEU A 591 -1.35 -21.58 13.04
CA LEU A 591 -1.46 -23.00 13.36
C LEU A 591 -2.88 -23.34 13.80
N MET A 592 -3.49 -24.33 13.14
CA MET A 592 -4.79 -24.89 13.53
C MET A 592 -4.61 -25.98 14.58
N SER A 593 -5.49 -26.02 15.58
CA SER A 593 -5.58 -27.17 16.48
C SER A 593 -6.22 -28.33 15.72
N VAL A 594 -5.40 -29.30 15.30
CA VAL A 594 -5.91 -30.57 14.76
C VAL A 594 -6.10 -31.51 15.94
N GLY A 595 -7.32 -32.05 16.12
CA GLY A 595 -7.58 -33.10 17.10
C GLY A 595 -6.64 -34.28 16.87
N LYS A 596 -6.19 -34.96 17.94
CA LYS A 596 -5.25 -36.10 17.85
C LYS A 596 -5.74 -37.10 16.80
N SER A 597 -4.95 -37.34 15.76
CA SER A 597 -5.16 -38.50 14.89
C SER A 597 -4.82 -39.78 15.68
N SER A 598 -5.53 -40.87 15.38
CA SER A 598 -5.38 -42.17 16.06
C SER A 598 -4.04 -42.86 15.82
N ASP A 599 -3.22 -42.37 14.88
CA ASP A 599 -2.16 -43.16 14.26
C ASP A 599 -0.73 -42.66 14.56
N GLY A 600 -0.57 -41.72 15.49
CA GLY A 600 0.76 -41.34 16.01
C GLY A 600 1.73 -40.72 14.99
N ALA A 601 1.30 -40.43 13.77
CA ALA A 601 2.10 -39.73 12.76
C ALA A 601 2.23 -38.24 13.12
N GLN A 602 3.45 -37.69 12.97
CA GLN A 602 3.76 -36.28 13.20
C GLN A 602 2.72 -35.36 12.55
N ASN A 603 2.14 -34.46 13.34
CA ASN A 603 1.10 -33.53 12.92
C ASN A 603 1.53 -32.77 11.64
N ALA A 604 0.83 -33.01 10.52
CA ALA A 604 0.97 -32.18 9.33
C ALA A 604 0.70 -30.72 9.71
N LEU A 605 1.57 -29.80 9.25
CA LEU A 605 1.44 -28.37 9.50
C LEU A 605 0.15 -27.87 8.86
N THR A 606 -0.93 -27.82 9.63
CA THR A 606 -2.25 -27.38 9.14
C THR A 606 -2.39 -25.90 9.47
N LEU A 607 -2.40 -25.07 8.44
CA LEU A 607 -2.43 -23.61 8.59
C LEU A 607 -3.80 -23.04 8.19
N GLY A 608 -4.41 -22.30 9.11
CA GLY A 608 -5.58 -21.47 8.85
C GLY A 608 -5.15 -20.18 8.17
N ARG A 609 -5.68 -19.92 6.97
CA ARG A 609 -5.29 -18.76 6.14
C ARG A 609 -6.32 -17.63 6.14
N ASP A 610 -7.39 -17.72 6.92
CA ASP A 610 -8.47 -16.73 6.91
C ASP A 610 -8.05 -15.38 7.50
N VAL A 611 -7.24 -15.35 8.56
CA VAL A 611 -6.72 -14.09 9.12
C VAL A 611 -5.79 -13.40 8.13
N PHE A 612 -4.85 -14.15 7.55
CA PHE A 612 -3.95 -13.69 6.49
C PHE A 612 -4.74 -13.10 5.31
N ALA A 613 -5.71 -13.86 4.78
CA ALA A 613 -6.50 -13.41 3.64
C ALA A 613 -7.34 -12.17 3.96
N LYS A 614 -7.90 -12.06 5.19
CA LYS A 614 -8.61 -10.85 5.64
C LYS A 614 -7.70 -9.62 5.69
N CYS A 615 -6.44 -9.77 6.11
CA CYS A 615 -5.44 -8.69 6.10
C CYS A 615 -5.11 -8.25 4.67
N VAL A 616 -4.89 -9.20 3.75
CA VAL A 616 -4.69 -8.89 2.32
C VAL A 616 -5.91 -8.18 1.73
N LYS A 617 -7.11 -8.65 2.03
CA LYS A 617 -8.37 -8.04 1.58
C LYS A 617 -8.51 -6.61 2.08
N ALA A 618 -8.17 -6.32 3.33
CA ALA A 618 -8.22 -4.97 3.88
C ALA A 618 -7.20 -4.03 3.21
N HIS A 619 -6.00 -4.53 2.90
CA HIS A 619 -4.99 -3.81 2.11
C HIS A 619 -5.49 -3.52 0.69
N VAL A 620 -6.02 -4.53 -0.01
CA VAL A 620 -6.59 -4.39 -1.36
C VAL A 620 -7.73 -3.36 -1.39
N GLN A 621 -8.66 -3.41 -0.43
CA GLN A 621 -9.75 -2.43 -0.34
C GLN A 621 -9.24 -1.01 -0.07
N ALA A 622 -8.14 -0.84 0.65
CA ALA A 622 -7.55 0.46 0.93
C ALA A 622 -6.71 1.03 -0.23
N LEU A 623 -6.26 0.19 -1.17
CA LEU A 623 -5.59 0.64 -2.41
C LEU A 623 -6.58 1.18 -3.45
N ILE A 624 -7.86 0.79 -3.35
CA ILE A 624 -8.98 1.29 -4.16
C ILE A 624 -9.42 2.64 -3.61
#